data_AF-A0A2H3FMN1-F1
#
_entry.id   AF-A0A2H3FMN1-F1
#
_cell.length_a   1.000
_cell.length_b   1.000
_cell.length_c   1.000
_cell.angle_alpha   90.00
_cell.angle_beta   90.00
_cell.angle_gamma   90.00
#
_symmetry.space_group_name_H-M   'P 1'
#
loop_
_entity.id
_entity.type
_entity.pdbx_description
1 polymer ?
#
loop_
_entity_poly.entity_id
_entity_poly.type
_entity_poly.pdbx_seq_one_letter_code
_entity_poly.pdbx_strand_id
1 'polypeptide(L)'
;MTQISEILPWHYQFAFMIFEPSVIFATLPLIPASPIDHFHSLAPADSAGPFWSPSPLHGLCDAASAWNTPQLRGLWYAFMSALAFSGVIEPLLLYVARYKLRDVHDAEQVIKAVLFAFMAFDVFHASATLAVTGIGAALPGSRMNVYVMVNVWVPTAWLLLRTLWMVGIARKSSINKTVPRKIKD
;
A
#
# COMPACT_ATOMS: atom_id res chain seq x y z
N MET A 1 -24.46 0.31 -22.15
CA MET A 1 -24.11 -0.47 -20.95
C MET A 1 -22.62 -0.35 -20.77
N THR A 2 -22.17 0.15 -19.62
CA THR A 2 -20.77 0.07 -19.20
C THR A 2 -20.41 -1.39 -19.00
N GLN A 3 -19.31 -1.86 -19.57
CA GLN A 3 -18.84 -3.21 -19.28
C GLN A 3 -18.12 -3.21 -17.92
N ILE A 4 -18.20 -4.31 -17.16
CA ILE A 4 -17.49 -4.44 -15.88
C ILE A 4 -15.97 -4.23 -16.06
N SER A 5 -15.45 -4.58 -17.24
CA SER A 5 -14.07 -4.32 -17.67
C SER A 5 -13.69 -2.83 -17.68
N GLU A 6 -14.66 -1.91 -17.81
CA GLU A 6 -14.46 -0.45 -17.81
C GLU A 6 -14.43 0.17 -16.40
N ILE A 7 -14.86 -0.54 -15.35
CA ILE A 7 -14.88 -0.03 -13.97
C ILE A 7 -13.45 0.11 -13.42
N LEU A 8 -12.62 -0.90 -13.66
CA LEU A 8 -11.18 -0.90 -13.36
C LEU A 8 -10.41 -0.91 -14.68
N PRO A 9 -10.04 0.27 -15.23
CA PRO A 9 -9.28 0.35 -16.47
C PRO A 9 -7.97 -0.46 -16.42
N TRP A 10 -7.48 -0.84 -17.61
CA TRP A 10 -6.34 -1.76 -17.74
C TRP A 10 -5.08 -1.34 -16.97
N HIS A 11 -4.82 -0.04 -16.82
CA HIS A 11 -3.64 0.47 -16.11
C HIS A 11 -3.78 0.29 -14.60
N TYR A 12 -4.95 0.55 -14.01
CA TYR A 12 -5.22 0.26 -12.60
C TYR A 12 -5.27 -1.25 -12.34
N GLN A 13 -5.83 -2.01 -13.28
CA GLN A 13 -5.78 -3.47 -13.23
C GLN A 13 -4.32 -3.96 -13.20
N PHE A 14 -3.49 -3.48 -14.12
CA PHE A 14 -2.07 -3.86 -14.15
C PHE A 14 -1.37 -3.45 -12.86
N ALA A 15 -1.60 -2.23 -12.39
CA ALA A 15 -0.97 -1.70 -11.18
C ALA A 15 -1.30 -2.55 -9.94
N PHE A 16 -2.59 -2.69 -9.59
CA PHE A 16 -3.03 -3.31 -8.33
C PHE A 16 -3.10 -4.84 -8.40
N MET A 17 -3.36 -5.43 -9.58
CA MET A 17 -3.56 -6.88 -9.68
C MET A 17 -2.33 -7.63 -10.19
N ILE A 18 -1.33 -6.93 -10.74
CA ILE A 18 -0.15 -7.58 -11.35
C ILE A 18 1.13 -6.98 -10.80
N PHE A 19 1.37 -5.69 -11.00
CA PHE A 19 2.66 -5.07 -10.70
C PHE A 19 2.98 -5.06 -9.20
N GLU A 20 2.10 -4.49 -8.37
CA GLU A 20 2.26 -4.45 -6.91
C GLU A 20 2.50 -5.85 -6.31
N PRO A 21 1.62 -6.84 -6.54
CA PRO A 21 1.84 -8.18 -5.98
C PRO A 21 3.08 -8.86 -6.55
N SER A 22 3.43 -8.66 -7.82
CA SER A 22 4.65 -9.24 -8.40
C SER A 22 5.92 -8.69 -7.74
N VAL A 23 5.97 -7.39 -7.47
CA VAL A 23 7.10 -6.77 -6.76
C VAL A 23 7.19 -7.31 -5.33
N ILE A 24 6.07 -7.47 -4.64
CA ILE A 24 6.02 -8.07 -3.29
C ILE A 24 6.56 -9.51 -3.33
N PHE A 25 6.09 -10.35 -4.24
CA PHE A 25 6.55 -11.74 -4.34
C PHE A 25 8.00 -11.88 -4.80
N ALA A 26 8.49 -10.98 -5.65
CA ALA A 26 9.88 -10.97 -6.07
C ALA A 26 10.83 -10.52 -4.94
N THR A 27 10.35 -9.68 -4.02
CA THR A 27 11.16 -9.13 -2.91
C THR A 27 11.08 -9.96 -1.64
N LEU A 28 9.99 -10.69 -1.40
CA LEU A 28 9.81 -11.60 -0.26
C LEU A 28 10.98 -12.59 -0.03
N PRO A 29 11.56 -13.24 -1.07
CA PRO A 29 12.72 -14.12 -0.92
C PRO A 29 13.99 -13.42 -0.45
N LEU A 30 14.08 -12.09 -0.56
CA LEU A 30 15.24 -11.33 -0.09
C LEU A 30 15.27 -11.23 1.44
N ILE A 31 14.13 -11.38 2.11
CA ILE A 31 14.02 -11.34 3.57
C ILE A 31 14.84 -12.47 4.23
N PRO A 32 14.69 -13.75 3.87
CA PRO A 32 15.54 -14.81 4.42
C PRO A 32 16.99 -14.75 3.91
N ALA A 33 17.24 -14.13 2.74
CA ALA A 33 18.59 -14.03 2.17
C ALA A 33 19.47 -12.96 2.85
N SER A 34 18.88 -11.86 3.33
CA SER A 34 19.59 -10.85 4.13
C SER A 34 18.73 -10.34 5.31
N PRO A 35 18.62 -11.12 6.39
CA PRO A 35 17.77 -10.77 7.53
C PRO A 35 18.26 -9.53 8.28
N ILE A 36 19.58 -9.30 8.33
CA ILE A 36 20.17 -8.14 9.02
C ILE A 36 19.80 -6.83 8.31
N ASP A 37 19.96 -6.79 6.98
CA ASP A 37 19.55 -5.62 6.19
C ASP A 37 18.05 -5.38 6.30
N HIS A 38 17.27 -6.46 6.32
CA HIS A 38 15.84 -6.37 6.54
C HIS A 38 15.48 -5.78 7.91
N PHE A 39 16.15 -6.16 9.00
CA PHE A 39 15.86 -5.54 10.30
C PHE A 39 16.26 -4.08 10.34
N HIS A 40 17.43 -3.73 9.82
CA HIS A 40 17.83 -2.32 9.70
C HIS A 40 16.88 -1.51 8.80
N SER A 41 16.15 -2.17 7.89
CA SER A 41 15.11 -1.53 7.07
C SER A 41 13.87 -1.12 7.88
N LEU A 42 13.58 -1.80 8.99
CA LEU A 42 12.43 -1.52 9.87
C LEU A 42 12.73 -0.39 10.86
N ALA A 43 13.92 -0.38 11.44
CA ALA A 43 14.41 0.71 12.28
C ALA A 43 15.94 0.84 12.16
N PRO A 44 16.42 1.76 11.31
CA PRO A 44 17.84 2.11 11.20
C PRO A 44 18.41 2.66 12.50
N ALA A 45 19.74 2.58 12.69
CA ALA A 45 20.38 2.99 13.95
C ALA A 45 20.21 4.48 14.28
N ASP A 46 19.94 5.31 13.28
CA ASP A 46 19.66 6.74 13.39
C ASP A 46 18.15 7.07 13.45
N SER A 47 17.30 6.06 13.67
CA SER A 47 15.86 6.25 13.90
C SER A 47 15.61 7.19 15.07
N ALA A 48 14.81 8.22 14.83
CA ALA A 48 14.50 9.27 15.80
C ALA A 48 12.99 9.55 15.89
N GLY A 49 12.16 8.58 15.51
CA GLY A 49 10.71 8.70 15.56
C GLY A 49 10.16 8.63 16.99
N PRO A 50 8.96 9.18 17.26
CA PRO A 50 8.35 9.22 18.58
C PRO A 50 8.04 7.84 19.18
N PHE A 51 7.93 6.78 18.36
CA PHE A 51 7.62 5.42 18.79
C PHE A 51 8.83 4.48 18.78
N TRP A 52 10.04 5.03 18.64
CA TRP A 52 11.27 4.27 18.74
C TRP A 52 12.16 4.84 19.84
N SER A 53 12.59 3.99 20.76
CA SER A 53 13.45 4.36 21.88
C SER A 53 14.74 3.55 21.85
N PRO A 54 15.89 4.16 22.20
CA PRO A 54 17.16 3.45 22.21
C PRO A 54 17.17 2.28 23.20
N SER A 55 17.94 1.25 22.87
CA SER A 55 18.19 0.13 23.77
C SER A 55 18.87 0.63 25.05
N PRO A 56 18.36 0.29 26.26
CA PRO A 56 19.01 0.65 27.51
C PRO A 56 20.45 0.12 27.64
N LEU A 57 20.74 -1.01 26.97
CA LEU A 57 22.04 -1.68 27.05
C LEU A 57 23.08 -1.06 26.12
N HIS A 58 22.67 -0.66 24.91
CA HIS A 58 23.59 -0.27 23.84
C HIS A 58 23.53 1.24 23.51
N GLY A 59 22.52 1.96 23.99
CA GLY A 59 22.29 3.37 23.65
C GLY A 59 22.00 3.63 22.16
N LEU A 60 21.88 2.57 21.36
CA LEU A 60 21.59 2.61 19.93
C LEU A 60 20.09 2.41 19.67
N CYS A 61 19.61 3.04 18.60
CA CYS A 61 18.24 2.93 18.10
C CYS A 61 18.15 1.93 16.95
N ASP A 62 18.74 0.73 17.03
CA ASP A 62 18.73 -0.22 15.91
C ASP A 62 17.80 -1.43 16.12
N ALA A 63 17.13 -1.86 15.05
CA ALA A 63 16.22 -3.01 15.08
C ALA A 63 16.92 -4.34 15.40
N ALA A 64 18.15 -4.53 14.95
CA ALA A 64 18.87 -5.80 15.15
C ALA A 64 19.13 -6.08 16.64
N SER A 65 19.53 -5.05 17.40
CA SER A 65 19.74 -5.11 18.84
C SER A 65 18.43 -5.16 19.63
N ALA A 66 17.33 -4.67 19.05
CA ALA A 66 16.00 -4.63 19.65
C ALA A 66 15.08 -5.79 19.21
N TRP A 67 15.57 -6.84 18.53
CA TRP A 67 14.74 -7.89 17.93
C TRP A 67 13.81 -8.63 18.89
N ASN A 68 14.20 -8.75 20.16
CA ASN A 68 13.39 -9.41 21.18
C ASN A 68 12.44 -8.48 21.94
N THR A 69 12.32 -7.22 21.51
CA THR A 69 11.39 -6.26 22.12
C THR A 69 9.97 -6.39 21.55
N PRO A 70 8.92 -6.16 22.34
CA PRO A 70 7.54 -6.12 21.85
C PRO A 70 7.34 -5.11 20.70
N GLN A 71 8.05 -3.98 20.74
CA GLN A 71 7.97 -2.91 19.75
C GLN A 71 8.37 -3.39 18.36
N LEU A 72 9.54 -4.05 18.24
CA LEU A 72 9.98 -4.55 16.93
C LEU A 72 9.14 -5.72 16.44
N ARG A 73 8.69 -6.61 17.34
CA ARG A 73 7.74 -7.67 16.96
C ARG A 73 6.45 -7.09 16.39
N GLY A 74 5.94 -6.00 16.97
CA GLY A 74 4.79 -5.25 16.45
C GLY A 74 5.05 -4.70 15.05
N LEU A 75 6.19 -4.05 14.82
CA LEU A 75 6.63 -3.57 13.50
C LEU A 75 6.69 -4.69 12.46
N TRP A 76 7.28 -5.82 12.82
CA TRP A 76 7.37 -6.99 11.96
C TRP A 76 6.00 -7.56 11.61
N TYR A 77 5.08 -7.67 12.57
CA TYR A 77 3.71 -8.12 12.29
C TYR A 77 2.97 -7.15 11.38
N ALA A 78 3.13 -5.84 11.59
CA ALA A 78 2.54 -4.83 10.70
C ALA A 78 3.09 -4.94 9.28
N PHE A 79 4.41 -5.14 9.13
CA PHE A 79 5.06 -5.34 7.85
C PHE A 79 4.58 -6.63 7.14
N MET A 80 4.56 -7.76 7.84
CA MET A 80 4.06 -9.02 7.27
C MET A 80 2.58 -8.94 6.88
N SER A 81 1.78 -8.24 7.69
CA SER A 81 0.38 -7.96 7.36
C SER A 81 0.28 -7.14 6.08
N ALA A 82 1.12 -6.10 5.91
CA ALA A 82 1.20 -5.30 4.69
C ALA A 82 1.36 -6.16 3.44
N LEU A 83 2.32 -7.08 3.47
CA LEU A 83 2.61 -7.96 2.34
C LEU A 83 1.46 -8.92 2.04
N ALA A 84 0.78 -9.44 3.07
CA ALA A 84 -0.39 -10.30 2.87
C ALA A 84 -1.57 -9.53 2.27
N PHE A 85 -1.83 -8.31 2.78
CA PHE A 85 -2.92 -7.48 2.29
C PHE A 85 -2.68 -7.05 0.84
N SER A 86 -1.54 -6.44 0.52
CA SER A 86 -1.24 -5.95 -0.84
C SER A 86 -0.88 -7.07 -1.82
N GLY A 87 -0.18 -8.11 -1.37
CA GLY A 87 0.29 -9.20 -2.25
C GLY A 87 -0.77 -10.25 -2.57
N VAL A 88 -1.77 -10.43 -1.70
CA VAL A 88 -2.76 -11.51 -1.83
C VAL A 88 -4.20 -11.00 -1.79
N ILE A 89 -4.57 -10.26 -0.73
CA ILE A 89 -5.97 -9.94 -0.46
C ILE A 89 -6.51 -8.93 -1.48
N GLU A 90 -5.81 -7.82 -1.71
CA GLU A 90 -6.20 -6.81 -2.69
C GLU A 90 -6.39 -7.38 -4.11
N PRO A 91 -5.37 -8.02 -4.73
CA PRO A 91 -5.50 -8.51 -6.11
C PRO A 91 -6.62 -9.56 -6.24
N LEU A 92 -6.82 -10.40 -5.21
CA LEU A 92 -7.88 -11.40 -5.21
C LEU A 92 -9.28 -10.76 -5.15
N LEU A 93 -9.48 -9.78 -4.26
CA LEU A 93 -10.77 -9.09 -4.13
C LEU A 93 -11.09 -8.28 -5.40
N LEU A 94 -10.10 -7.60 -5.97
CA LEU A 94 -10.25 -6.88 -7.24
C LEU A 94 -10.54 -7.84 -8.40
N TYR A 95 -9.90 -9.02 -8.43
CA TYR A 95 -10.18 -10.06 -9.42
C TYR A 95 -11.63 -10.54 -9.33
N VAL A 96 -12.09 -10.88 -8.13
CA VAL A 96 -13.48 -11.33 -7.91
C VAL A 96 -14.46 -10.24 -8.31
N ALA A 97 -14.23 -9.00 -7.88
CA ALA A 97 -15.11 -7.88 -8.19
C ALA A 97 -15.22 -7.64 -9.71
N ARG A 98 -14.10 -7.77 -10.43
CA ARG A 98 -14.03 -7.53 -11.87
C ARG A 98 -14.57 -8.68 -12.72
N TYR A 99 -14.33 -9.93 -12.33
CA TYR A 99 -14.55 -11.09 -13.21
C TYR A 99 -15.66 -12.02 -12.76
N LYS A 100 -16.14 -11.90 -11.51
CA LYS A 100 -17.12 -12.84 -10.94
C LYS A 100 -18.44 -12.19 -10.57
N LEU A 101 -18.48 -10.89 -10.31
CA LEU A 101 -19.72 -10.17 -10.09
C LEU A 101 -20.50 -10.00 -11.40
N ARG A 102 -21.82 -10.14 -11.32
CA ARG A 102 -22.73 -10.01 -12.46
C ARG A 102 -23.22 -8.59 -12.65
N ASP A 103 -23.40 -7.87 -11.54
CA ASP A 103 -23.90 -6.51 -11.53
C ASP A 103 -22.75 -5.50 -11.55
N VAL A 104 -22.86 -4.49 -12.42
CA VAL A 104 -21.84 -3.44 -12.64
C VAL A 104 -21.78 -2.49 -11.44
N HIS A 105 -22.92 -2.16 -10.85
CA HIS A 105 -22.99 -1.27 -9.70
C HIS A 105 -22.39 -1.92 -8.46
N ASP A 106 -22.73 -3.18 -8.19
CA ASP A 106 -22.15 -3.93 -7.08
C ASP A 106 -20.64 -4.09 -7.24
N ALA A 107 -20.17 -4.39 -8.46
CA ALA A 107 -18.74 -4.46 -8.76
C ALA A 107 -18.03 -3.14 -8.50
N GLU A 108 -18.63 -2.02 -8.86
CA GLU A 108 -18.08 -0.70 -8.57
C GLU A 108 -18.04 -0.40 -7.07
N GLN A 109 -19.09 -0.72 -6.32
CA GLN A 109 -19.10 -0.53 -4.86
C GLN A 109 -18.04 -1.38 -4.16
N VAL A 110 -17.88 -2.64 -4.58
CA VAL A 110 -16.85 -3.53 -4.01
C VAL A 110 -15.45 -3.01 -4.34
N ILE A 111 -15.16 -2.64 -5.59
CA ILE A 111 -13.87 -2.06 -5.97
C ILE A 111 -13.60 -0.79 -5.16
N LYS A 112 -14.60 0.09 -5.03
CA LYS A 112 -14.49 1.31 -4.22
C LYS A 112 -14.17 1.01 -2.76
N ALA A 113 -14.86 0.05 -2.16
CA ALA A 113 -14.64 -0.35 -0.77
C ALA A 113 -13.24 -0.93 -0.56
N VAL A 114 -12.79 -1.80 -1.46
CA VAL A 114 -11.43 -2.36 -1.45
C VAL A 114 -10.40 -1.23 -1.55
N LEU A 115 -10.47 -0.39 -2.59
CA LEU A 115 -9.49 0.67 -2.78
C LEU A 115 -9.49 1.68 -1.62
N PHE A 116 -10.65 1.97 -1.01
CA PHE A 116 -10.70 2.84 0.17
C PHE A 116 -10.06 2.20 1.41
N ALA A 117 -10.30 0.91 1.66
CA ALA A 117 -9.65 0.19 2.75
C ALA A 117 -8.12 0.16 2.59
N PHE A 118 -7.65 -0.09 1.36
CA PHE A 118 -6.22 -0.10 1.06
C PHE A 118 -5.60 1.30 1.06
N MET A 119 -6.36 2.33 0.70
CA MET A 119 -5.95 3.72 0.89
C MET A 119 -5.72 4.06 2.36
N ALA A 120 -6.59 3.61 3.26
CA ALA A 120 -6.39 3.77 4.70
C ALA A 120 -5.16 3.00 5.18
N PHE A 121 -4.98 1.78 4.67
CA PHE A 121 -3.79 0.97 4.92
C PHE A 121 -2.50 1.70 4.53
N ASP A 122 -2.43 2.34 3.35
CA ASP A 122 -1.25 3.10 2.91
C ASP A 122 -0.90 4.23 3.88
N VAL A 123 -1.91 4.98 4.31
CA VAL A 123 -1.76 6.09 5.27
C VAL A 123 -1.20 5.57 6.59
N PHE A 124 -1.76 4.49 7.13
CA PHE A 124 -1.28 3.90 8.37
C PHE A 124 0.12 3.33 8.23
N HIS A 125 0.44 2.67 7.11
CA HIS A 125 1.76 2.12 6.85
C HIS A 125 2.83 3.21 6.80
N ALA A 126 2.63 4.25 5.96
CA ALA A 126 3.57 5.36 5.86
C ALA A 126 3.72 6.11 7.20
N SER A 127 2.61 6.34 7.90
CA SER A 127 2.62 7.03 9.20
C SER A 127 3.33 6.20 10.28
N ALA A 128 3.15 4.88 10.30
CA ALA A 128 3.83 3.99 11.23
C ALA A 128 5.34 3.98 10.97
N THR A 129 5.76 3.90 9.70
CA THR A 129 7.17 4.02 9.32
C THR A 129 7.76 5.34 9.81
N LEU A 130 7.08 6.46 9.58
CA LEU A 130 7.53 7.78 10.04
C LEU A 130 7.54 7.91 11.57
N ALA A 131 6.58 7.30 12.26
CA ALA A 131 6.51 7.32 13.71
C ALA A 131 7.67 6.55 14.37
N VAL A 132 8.27 5.59 13.66
CA VAL A 132 9.41 4.80 14.15
C VAL A 132 10.74 5.41 13.71
N THR A 133 10.86 5.72 12.42
CA THR A 133 12.14 6.12 11.81
C THR A 133 12.38 7.63 11.88
N GLY A 134 11.31 8.44 11.95
CA GLY A 134 11.36 9.89 11.89
C GLY A 134 11.34 10.45 10.46
N ILE A 135 10.87 11.69 10.30
CA ILE A 135 10.70 12.33 8.98
C ILE A 135 12.03 12.48 8.25
N GLY A 136 13.12 12.77 8.97
CA GLY A 136 14.44 12.95 8.38
C GLY A 136 14.95 11.74 7.60
N ALA A 137 14.60 10.52 8.02
CA ALA A 137 15.01 9.28 7.36
C ALA A 137 14.23 8.99 6.06
N ALA A 138 13.04 9.58 5.89
CA ALA A 138 12.19 9.41 4.72
C ALA A 138 12.42 10.48 3.63
N LEU A 139 13.12 11.56 3.94
CA LEU A 139 13.40 12.65 3.00
C LEU A 139 14.76 12.47 2.31
N PRO A 140 14.89 12.92 1.05
CA PRO A 140 16.19 12.94 0.37
C PRO A 140 17.16 13.88 1.10
N GLY A 141 18.38 13.42 1.37
CA GLY A 141 19.38 14.16 2.14
C GLY A 141 20.75 13.48 2.15
N SER A 142 21.67 13.95 3.00
CA SER A 142 23.05 13.43 3.07
C SER A 142 23.18 12.05 3.73
N ARG A 143 22.15 11.60 4.46
CA ARG A 143 22.04 10.25 5.04
C ARG A 143 20.75 9.62 4.55
N MET A 144 20.77 9.11 3.32
CA MET A 144 19.60 8.44 2.74
C MET A 144 19.48 7.03 3.31
N ASN A 145 18.33 6.72 3.91
CA ASN A 145 17.96 5.35 4.18
C ASN A 145 16.96 4.88 3.13
N VAL A 146 17.48 4.24 2.07
CA VAL A 146 16.69 3.81 0.91
C VAL A 146 15.47 2.97 1.32
N TYR A 147 15.61 2.13 2.34
CA TYR A 147 14.50 1.29 2.78
C TYR A 147 13.39 2.06 3.49
N VAL A 148 13.74 3.00 4.37
CA VAL A 148 12.75 3.90 5.00
C VAL A 148 12.04 4.71 3.94
N MET A 149 12.79 5.23 2.96
CA MET A 149 12.21 5.94 1.83
C MET A 149 11.23 5.05 1.06
N VAL A 150 11.60 3.80 0.74
CA VAL A 150 10.70 2.85 0.08
C VAL A 150 9.43 2.62 0.92
N ASN A 151 9.56 2.39 2.22
CA ASN A 151 8.44 2.15 3.15
C ASN A 151 7.55 3.39 3.42
N VAL A 152 7.90 4.57 2.87
CA VAL A 152 7.06 5.78 2.92
C VAL A 152 6.55 6.14 1.52
N TRP A 153 7.45 6.22 0.53
CA TRP A 153 7.13 6.71 -0.80
C TRP A 153 6.36 5.70 -1.64
N VAL A 154 6.61 4.40 -1.49
CA VAL A 154 5.84 3.38 -2.23
C VAL A 154 4.38 3.37 -1.78
N PRO A 155 4.04 3.26 -0.47
CA PRO A 155 2.66 3.42 -0.01
C PRO A 155 2.04 4.77 -0.41
N THR A 156 2.82 5.86 -0.38
CA THR A 156 2.33 7.18 -0.82
C THR A 156 1.99 7.21 -2.32
N ALA A 157 2.78 6.54 -3.16
CA ALA A 157 2.50 6.41 -4.59
C ALA A 157 1.23 5.57 -4.83
N TRP A 158 1.02 4.53 -4.03
CA TRP A 158 -0.20 3.73 -4.10
C TRP A 158 -1.43 4.48 -3.63
N LEU A 159 -1.34 5.21 -2.51
CA LEU A 159 -2.33 6.15 -2.02
C LEU A 159 -2.75 7.14 -3.12
N LEU A 160 -1.79 7.69 -3.84
CA LEU A 160 -2.06 8.58 -4.98
C LEU A 160 -2.83 7.83 -6.08
N LEU A 161 -2.37 6.66 -6.53
CA LEU A 161 -3.05 5.88 -7.56
C LEU A 161 -4.49 5.52 -7.17
N ARG A 162 -4.72 5.11 -5.92
CA ARG A 162 -6.06 4.82 -5.39
C ARG A 162 -6.93 6.08 -5.38
N THR A 163 -6.37 7.22 -4.98
CA THR A 163 -7.05 8.52 -5.04
C THR A 163 -7.42 8.91 -6.47
N LEU A 164 -6.50 8.75 -7.43
CA LEU A 164 -6.75 9.03 -8.86
C LEU A 164 -7.94 8.20 -9.38
N TRP A 165 -8.01 6.91 -9.03
CA TRP A 165 -9.15 6.07 -9.41
C TRP A 165 -10.46 6.55 -8.78
N MET A 166 -10.43 6.92 -7.48
CA MET A 166 -11.60 7.36 -6.71
C MET A 166 -12.20 8.66 -7.28
N VAL A 167 -11.37 9.61 -7.71
CA VAL A 167 -11.83 10.86 -8.34
C VAL A 167 -12.19 10.71 -9.82
N GLY A 168 -12.08 9.51 -10.38
CA GLY A 168 -12.52 9.21 -11.75
C GLY A 168 -11.47 9.45 -12.84
N ILE A 169 -10.20 9.66 -12.49
CA ILE A 169 -9.15 9.90 -13.50
C ILE A 169 -8.95 8.63 -14.34
N ALA A 170 -8.94 8.82 -15.66
CA ALA A 170 -8.84 7.78 -16.68
C ALA A 170 -10.00 6.75 -16.67
N ARG A 171 -11.13 7.08 -16.03
CA ARG A 171 -12.40 6.33 -16.13
C ARG A 171 -13.34 7.03 -17.11
N LYS A 172 -14.04 6.26 -17.94
CA LYS A 172 -15.15 6.81 -18.74
C LYS A 172 -16.30 7.11 -17.78
N SER A 173 -16.63 8.39 -17.59
CA SER A 173 -17.78 8.79 -16.78
C SER A 173 -19.07 8.18 -17.35
N SER A 174 -19.77 7.39 -16.54
CA SER A 174 -21.15 6.93 -16.83
C SER A 174 -22.17 8.09 -16.73
N ILE A 175 -21.75 9.22 -16.14
CA ILE A 175 -22.59 10.40 -15.89
C ILE A 175 -22.63 11.27 -17.14
N ASN A 176 -23.34 10.82 -18.19
CA ASN A 176 -24.05 11.65 -19.19
C ASN A 176 -24.59 10.84 -20.39
N LYS A 177 -25.11 9.62 -20.15
CA LYS A 177 -26.04 9.00 -21.11
C LYS A 177 -27.45 9.00 -20.55
N THR A 178 -27.93 10.15 -20.10
CA THR A 178 -29.37 10.43 -20.07
C THR A 178 -29.87 10.39 -21.51
N VAL A 179 -30.48 9.26 -21.85
CA VAL A 179 -31.28 9.08 -23.07
C VAL A 179 -32.21 10.29 -23.21
N PRO A 180 -32.17 11.04 -24.32
CA PRO A 180 -33.20 12.03 -24.57
C PRO A 180 -34.53 11.26 -24.64
N ARG A 181 -35.37 11.52 -23.65
CA ARG A 181 -36.75 11.03 -23.57
C ARG A 181 -37.41 11.51 -24.87
N LYS A 182 -37.65 10.59 -25.82
CA LYS A 182 -38.52 10.88 -26.96
C LYS A 182 -39.88 11.27 -26.40
N ILE A 183 -40.18 12.57 -26.38
CA ILE A 183 -41.54 13.05 -26.29
C ILE A 183 -42.17 12.60 -27.62
N LYS A 184 -43.09 11.64 -27.52
CA LYS A 184 -44.02 11.35 -28.60
C LYS A 184 -45.10 12.42 -28.51
N ASP A 185 -45.11 13.32 -29.48
CA ASP A 185 -46.32 13.99 -29.95
C ASP A 185 -46.66 13.39 -31.31
#